data_AF-A0A0M8SQH1-F1
#
_entry.id   AF-A0A0M8SQH1-F1
#
_cell.length_a   1.000
_cell.length_b   1.000
_cell.length_c   1.000
_cell.angle_alpha   90.00
_cell.angle_beta   90.00
_cell.angle_gamma   90.00
#
_symmetry.space_group_name_H-M   'P 1'
#
loop_
_entity.id
_entity.type
_entity.pdbx_description
1 polymer ?
#
loop_
_entity_poly.entity_id
_entity_poly.type
_entity_poly.pdbx_seq_one_letter_code
_entity_poly.pdbx_strand_id
1 'polypeptide(L)'
;MAAVLLGCGGGVGPSADAPTPAGTPPQRLCADLITHWAGVILDAADGTDAVGLDYQAMGLSGDQYEILRAVLDGARAVRRDEGAPAARAFGAREAVRRCAERYRSGTPTDGPWR
;
A
#
# COMPACT_ATOMS: atom_id res chain seq x y z
N MET A 1 -7.67 48.99 -25.82
CA MET A 1 -6.21 49.07 -26.06
C MET A 1 -5.76 47.72 -26.59
N ALA A 2 -5.26 47.67 -27.81
CA ALA A 2 -4.72 46.44 -28.41
C ALA A 2 -3.23 46.34 -28.06
N ALA A 3 -2.81 45.20 -27.52
CA ALA A 3 -1.41 44.87 -27.31
C ALA A 3 -1.11 43.57 -28.07
N VAL A 4 -0.23 43.67 -29.07
CA VAL A 4 0.24 42.56 -29.90
C VAL A 4 1.40 41.87 -29.18
N LEU A 5 1.33 40.55 -29.06
CA LEU A 5 2.33 39.70 -28.43
C LEU A 5 3.58 39.56 -29.33
N LEU A 6 4.77 39.88 -28.81
CA LEU A 6 6.04 39.43 -29.38
C LEU A 6 6.28 37.97 -28.99
N GLY A 7 6.33 37.08 -29.98
CA GLY A 7 7.15 35.86 -29.95
C GLY A 7 8.41 36.07 -30.81
N CYS A 8 9.45 35.25 -30.87
CA CYS A 8 9.86 34.01 -30.21
C CYS A 8 11.40 33.99 -30.31
N GLY A 9 12.14 33.42 -29.35
CA GLY A 9 13.60 33.28 -29.53
C GLY A 9 14.36 32.76 -28.33
N GLY A 10 14.05 31.55 -27.87
CA GLY A 10 14.85 30.83 -26.87
C GLY A 10 15.17 29.44 -27.39
N GLY A 11 16.46 29.18 -27.66
CA GLY A 11 16.93 28.00 -28.39
C GLY A 11 16.53 26.66 -27.76
N VAL A 12 16.06 25.74 -28.61
CA VAL A 12 16.02 24.31 -28.30
C VAL A 12 17.43 23.77 -28.49
N GLY A 13 18.19 23.73 -27.39
CA GLY A 13 19.17 22.68 -27.21
C GLY A 13 18.42 21.38 -26.92
N PRO A 14 18.94 20.19 -27.28
CA PRO A 14 18.30 18.94 -26.93
C PRO A 14 18.19 18.86 -25.41
N SER A 15 16.97 18.99 -24.88
CA SER A 15 16.67 18.63 -23.50
C SER A 15 17.02 17.15 -23.37
N ALA A 16 18.06 16.85 -22.58
CA ALA A 16 18.30 15.49 -22.15
C ALA A 16 17.04 15.04 -21.39
N ASP A 17 16.34 14.04 -21.93
CA ASP A 17 15.22 13.38 -21.25
C ASP A 17 15.73 12.85 -19.91
N ALA A 18 15.43 13.57 -18.84
CA ALA A 18 15.70 13.10 -17.50
C ALA A 18 14.81 11.86 -17.25
N PRO A 19 15.36 10.74 -16.77
CA PRO A 19 14.56 9.57 -16.48
C PRO A 19 13.48 9.93 -15.45
N THR A 20 12.23 9.64 -15.79
CA THR A 20 11.11 9.82 -14.86
C THR A 20 11.32 8.88 -13.67
N PRO A 21 11.14 9.34 -12.42
CA PRO A 21 11.20 8.46 -11.26
C PRO A 21 10.27 7.26 -11.45
N ALA A 22 10.82 6.05 -11.33
CA ALA A 22 10.01 4.85 -11.37
C ALA A 22 9.06 4.84 -10.15
N GLY A 23 7.76 4.64 -10.41
CA GLY A 23 6.78 4.51 -9.35
C GLY A 23 7.04 3.28 -8.47
N THR A 24 6.57 3.32 -7.22
CA THR A 24 6.62 2.16 -6.32
C THR A 24 5.87 0.98 -6.96
N PRO A 25 6.49 -0.21 -7.06
CA PRO A 25 5.81 -1.38 -7.57
C PRO A 25 4.54 -1.68 -6.75
N PRO A 26 3.41 -2.04 -7.39
CA PRO A 26 2.14 -2.20 -6.69
C PRO A 26 2.17 -3.33 -5.63
N GLN A 27 2.98 -4.37 -5.84
CA GLN A 27 3.27 -5.43 -4.87
C GLN A 27 3.82 -4.85 -3.57
N ARG A 28 4.76 -3.90 -3.70
CA ARG A 28 5.49 -3.30 -2.58
C ARG A 28 4.58 -2.36 -1.81
N LEU A 29 3.83 -1.51 -2.53
CA LEU A 29 2.84 -0.63 -1.92
C LEU A 29 1.80 -1.43 -1.12
N CYS A 30 1.28 -2.51 -1.69
CA CYS A 30 0.37 -3.44 -0.99
C CYS A 30 0.99 -3.97 0.30
N ALA A 31 2.23 -4.49 0.23
CA ALA A 31 2.89 -5.09 1.39
C ALA A 31 3.14 -4.05 2.50
N ASP A 32 3.53 -2.83 2.13
CA ASP A 32 3.78 -1.73 3.07
C ASP A 32 2.48 -1.31 3.77
N LEU A 33 1.38 -1.14 3.02
CA LEU A 33 0.07 -0.79 3.56
C LEU A 33 -0.46 -1.86 4.53
N ILE A 34 -0.42 -3.14 4.13
CA ILE A 34 -0.91 -4.23 4.97
C ILE A 34 -0.04 -4.41 6.21
N THR A 35 1.29 -4.28 6.10
CA THR A 35 2.19 -4.35 7.25
C THR A 35 1.90 -3.23 8.25
N HIS A 36 1.69 -2.01 7.75
CA HIS A 36 1.34 -0.86 8.58
C HIS A 36 0.04 -1.09 9.35
N TRP A 37 -1.06 -1.40 8.64
CA TRP A 37 -2.36 -1.58 9.27
C TRP A 37 -2.42 -2.82 10.18
N ALA A 38 -1.73 -3.90 9.81
CA ALA A 38 -1.62 -5.06 10.68
C ALA A 38 -0.94 -4.69 12.01
N GLY A 39 0.15 -3.92 11.97
CA GLY A 39 0.81 -3.41 13.18
C GLY A 39 -0.13 -2.58 14.05
N VAL A 40 -0.77 -1.57 13.45
CA VAL A 40 -1.72 -0.68 14.15
C VAL A 40 -2.83 -1.48 14.83
N ILE A 41 -3.44 -2.43 14.11
CA ILE A 41 -4.55 -3.24 14.63
C ILE A 41 -4.09 -4.22 15.71
N LEU A 42 -2.92 -4.84 15.55
CA LEU A 42 -2.38 -5.78 16.54
C LEU A 42 -2.03 -5.07 17.84
N ASP A 43 -1.56 -3.82 17.77
CA ASP A 43 -1.14 -3.02 18.92
C ASP A 43 -2.32 -2.44 19.70
N ALA A 44 -3.40 -2.07 19.02
CA ALA A 44 -4.60 -1.56 19.68
C ALA A 44 -5.53 -2.67 20.21
N ALA A 45 -5.35 -3.92 19.76
CA ALA A 45 -6.09 -5.09 20.27
C ALA A 45 -5.77 -5.48 21.72
N ASP A 46 -4.80 -4.82 22.37
CA ASP A 46 -4.52 -4.99 23.80
C ASP A 46 -5.52 -4.23 24.71
N GLY A 47 -6.63 -3.66 24.18
CA GLY A 47 -7.65 -3.03 25.03
C GLY A 47 -8.99 -2.56 24.44
N THR A 48 -9.17 -2.38 23.13
CA THR A 48 -10.46 -1.87 22.59
C THR A 48 -10.59 -2.09 21.08
N ASP A 49 -11.79 -1.94 20.51
CA ASP A 49 -12.05 -1.93 19.06
C ASP A 49 -11.08 -0.97 18.34
N ALA A 50 -10.02 -1.56 17.78
CA ALA A 50 -8.71 -0.91 17.73
C ALA A 50 -8.57 0.29 16.78
N VAL A 51 -9.37 0.36 15.73
CA VAL A 51 -9.26 1.45 14.75
C VAL A 51 -10.61 1.95 14.27
N GLY A 52 -11.66 1.13 14.25
CA GLY A 52 -13.00 1.58 13.81
C GLY A 52 -13.05 2.16 12.40
N LEU A 53 -11.97 2.05 11.62
CA LEU A 53 -11.84 2.56 10.28
C LEU A 53 -12.33 1.52 9.28
N ASP A 54 -13.14 1.95 8.32
CA ASP A 54 -13.41 1.15 7.14
C ASP A 54 -12.18 1.05 6.23
N TYR A 55 -12.24 0.13 5.27
CA TYR A 55 -11.09 -0.14 4.40
C TYR A 55 -10.73 1.02 3.47
N GLN A 56 -11.67 1.92 3.16
CA GLN A 56 -11.44 3.09 2.33
C GLN A 56 -10.72 4.18 3.12
N ALA A 57 -11.10 4.38 4.38
CA ALA A 57 -10.39 5.25 5.32
C ALA A 57 -8.94 4.77 5.56
N MET A 58 -8.70 3.46 5.45
CA MET A 58 -7.35 2.88 5.47
C MET A 58 -6.57 3.02 4.15
N GLY A 59 -7.19 3.54 3.09
CA GLY A 59 -6.59 3.64 1.75
C GLY A 59 -6.37 2.28 1.08
N LEU A 60 -7.10 1.26 1.50
CA LEU A 60 -7.02 -0.08 0.93
C LEU A 60 -8.07 -0.26 -0.16
N SER A 61 -7.78 -1.07 -1.18
CA SER A 61 -8.83 -1.63 -2.02
C SER A 61 -9.54 -2.77 -1.28
N GLY A 62 -10.75 -3.16 -1.71
CA GLY A 62 -11.47 -4.28 -1.10
C GLY A 62 -10.64 -5.57 -1.03
N ASP A 63 -9.95 -5.91 -2.11
CA ASP A 63 -9.07 -7.09 -2.09
C ASP A 63 -7.80 -6.94 -1.23
N GLN A 64 -7.25 -5.72 -1.08
CA GLN A 64 -6.11 -5.51 -0.17
C GLN A 64 -6.58 -5.66 1.29
N TYR A 65 -7.83 -5.27 1.56
CA TYR A 65 -8.48 -5.52 2.83
C TYR A 65 -8.68 -7.01 3.09
N GLU A 66 -9.04 -7.81 2.08
CA GLU A 66 -9.07 -9.28 2.22
C GLU A 66 -7.71 -9.87 2.61
N ILE A 67 -6.63 -9.37 2.01
CA ILE A 67 -5.28 -9.75 2.41
C ILE A 67 -5.00 -9.35 3.86
N LEU A 68 -5.33 -8.11 4.25
CA LEU A 68 -5.16 -7.64 5.64
C LEU A 68 -5.91 -8.53 6.63
N ARG A 69 -7.17 -8.89 6.35
CA ARG A 69 -7.98 -9.77 7.22
C ARG A 69 -7.29 -11.13 7.43
N ALA A 70 -6.78 -11.73 6.37
CA ALA A 70 -6.11 -13.01 6.46
C ALA A 70 -4.73 -12.95 7.13
N VAL A 71 -4.00 -11.84 6.96
CA VAL A 71 -2.75 -11.58 7.70
C VAL A 71 -3.03 -11.45 9.19
N LEU A 72 -4.06 -10.70 9.56
CA LEU A 72 -4.46 -10.49 10.96
C LEU A 72 -4.90 -11.79 11.64
N ASP A 73 -5.62 -12.64 10.93
CA ASP A 73 -6.02 -13.95 11.46
C ASP A 73 -4.81 -14.80 11.87
N GLY A 74 -3.85 -14.96 10.95
CA GLY A 74 -2.60 -15.69 11.23
C GLY A 74 -1.74 -15.01 12.30
N ALA A 75 -1.60 -13.68 12.25
CA ALA A 75 -0.80 -12.94 13.23
C ALA A 75 -1.39 -13.03 14.65
N ARG A 76 -2.74 -13.05 14.79
CA ARG A 76 -3.40 -13.25 16.09
C ARG A 76 -3.18 -14.67 16.62
N ALA A 77 -3.09 -15.68 15.76
CA ALA A 77 -2.70 -17.02 16.17
C ALA A 77 -1.27 -17.05 16.71
N VAL A 78 -0.32 -16.54 15.94
CA VAL A 78 1.08 -16.44 16.38
C VAL A 78 1.22 -15.62 17.67
N ARG A 79 0.42 -14.56 17.84
CA ARG A 79 0.45 -13.76 19.07
C ARG A 79 0.09 -14.56 20.31
N ARG A 80 -0.90 -15.46 20.22
CA ARG A 80 -1.32 -16.31 21.34
C ARG A 80 -0.23 -17.29 21.74
N ASP A 81 0.52 -17.78 20.77
CA ASP A 81 1.50 -18.85 20.98
C ASP A 81 2.91 -18.31 21.30
N GLU A 82 3.31 -17.20 20.66
CA GLU A 82 4.68 -16.69 20.64
C GLU A 82 4.80 -15.20 21.03
N GLY A 83 3.68 -14.52 21.28
CA GLY A 83 3.65 -13.13 21.73
C GLY A 83 3.68 -12.07 20.61
N ALA A 84 3.57 -10.80 21.02
CA ALA A 84 3.39 -9.66 20.10
C ALA A 84 4.54 -9.46 19.10
N PRO A 85 5.84 -9.57 19.47
CA PRO A 85 6.93 -9.42 18.51
C PRO A 85 6.89 -10.47 17.40
N ALA A 86 6.61 -11.72 17.75
CA ALA A 86 6.49 -12.81 16.79
C ALA A 86 5.31 -12.59 15.84
N ALA A 87 4.17 -12.12 16.35
CA ALA A 87 3.00 -11.76 15.57
C ALA A 87 3.28 -10.65 14.54
N ARG A 88 3.99 -9.59 14.94
CA ARG A 88 4.40 -8.50 14.02
C ARG A 88 5.33 -9.03 12.92
N ALA A 89 6.32 -9.85 13.29
CA ALA A 89 7.24 -10.44 12.34
C ALA A 89 6.55 -11.39 11.36
N PHE A 90 5.58 -12.19 11.85
CA PHE A 90 4.73 -13.03 11.01
C PHE A 90 3.91 -12.17 10.05
N GLY A 91 3.23 -11.14 10.55
CA GLY A 91 2.37 -10.27 9.76
C GLY A 91 3.10 -9.62 8.58
N ALA A 92 4.30 -9.10 8.81
CA ALA A 92 5.13 -8.50 7.76
C ALA A 92 5.53 -9.51 6.68
N ARG A 93 5.97 -10.72 7.06
CA ARG A 93 6.33 -11.78 6.09
C ARG A 93 5.12 -12.23 5.27
N GLU A 94 3.98 -12.40 5.92
CA GLU A 94 2.76 -12.86 5.28
C GLU A 94 2.15 -11.80 4.34
N ALA A 95 2.28 -10.51 4.69
CA ALA A 95 1.90 -9.40 3.81
C ALA A 95 2.70 -9.43 2.50
N VAL A 96 4.03 -9.56 2.58
CA VAL A 96 4.91 -9.67 1.40
C VAL A 96 4.50 -10.86 0.53
N ARG A 97 4.30 -12.04 1.12
CA ARG A 97 3.94 -13.26 0.40
C ARG A 97 2.61 -13.12 -0.35
N ARG A 98 1.57 -12.61 0.33
CA ARG A 98 0.22 -12.49 -0.24
C ARG A 98 0.14 -11.38 -1.29
N CYS A 99 0.80 -10.25 -1.07
CA CYS A 99 0.87 -9.19 -2.07
C CYS A 99 1.67 -9.63 -3.31
N ALA A 100 2.78 -10.37 -3.15
CA ALA A 100 3.49 -10.93 -4.28
C ALA A 100 2.60 -11.87 -5.10
N GLU A 101 1.82 -12.74 -4.45
CA GLU A 101 0.88 -13.63 -5.13
C GLU A 101 -0.21 -12.86 -5.87
N ARG A 102 -0.84 -11.87 -5.23
CA ARG A 102 -1.92 -11.05 -5.84
C ARG A 102 -1.50 -10.40 -7.15
N TYR A 103 -0.29 -9.88 -7.19
CA TYR A 103 0.20 -9.06 -8.31
C TYR A 103 1.15 -9.86 -9.24
N ARG A 104 1.19 -11.20 -9.13
CA ARG A 104 2.01 -12.07 -9.97
C ARG A 104 1.65 -11.97 -11.46
N SER A 105 0.39 -11.67 -11.76
CA SER A 105 -0.15 -11.49 -13.11
C SER A 105 -0.29 -10.01 -13.51
N GLY A 106 0.34 -9.10 -12.77
CA GLY A 106 0.23 -7.66 -12.98
C GLY A 106 -0.82 -6.99 -12.08
N THR A 107 -1.05 -5.70 -12.31
CA THR A 107 -2.05 -4.92 -11.57
C THR A 107 -3.45 -5.37 -11.94
N PRO A 108 -4.31 -5.71 -10.95
CA PRO A 108 -5.72 -5.97 -11.21
C PRO A 108 -6.37 -4.81 -11.96
N THR A 109 -7.12 -5.11 -13.02
CA THR A 109 -7.77 -4.12 -13.89
C THR A 109 -9.15 -3.68 -13.38
N ASP A 110 -9.69 -4.39 -12.40
CA ASP A 110 -10.94 -4.02 -11.75
C ASP A 110 -10.78 -2.76 -10.90
N GLY A 111 -11.86 -1.97 -10.80
CA GLY A 111 -11.87 -0.77 -9.97
C GLY A 111 -11.55 -1.10 -8.49
N PRO A 112 -10.77 -0.26 -7.80
CA PRO A 112 -10.28 -0.56 -6.44
C PRO A 112 -11.39 -0.58 -5.37
N TRP A 113 -12.56 -0.04 -5.66
CA TRP A 113 -13.69 0.15 -4.74
C TRP A 113 -14.84 -0.77 -5.13
N ARG A 114 -14.85 -1.98 -4.57
CA ARG A 114 -15.92 -2.98 -4.70
C ARG A 114 -16.52 -3.24 -3.32
#